data_AF-A0A957VPP2-F1
#
_entry.id   AF-A0A957VPP2-F1
#
_cell.length_a   1.000
_cell.length_b   1.000
_cell.length_c   1.000
_cell.angle_alpha   90.00
_cell.angle_beta   90.00
_cell.angle_gamma   90.00
#
_symmetry.space_group_name_H-M   'P 1'
#
loop_
_entity.id
_entity.type
_entity.pdbx_description
1 polymer ?
#
loop_
_entity_poly.entity_id
_entity_poly.type
_entity_poly.pdbx_seq_one_letter_code
_entity_poly.pdbx_strand_id
1 'polypeptide(L)'
;MQIRDIFATQIREKIEPVVKVADRAPAVVKSELANLVVTPQWERHLHRVLDAYVDAADRENEQGIGIWISGFFGSGKSLLMKVLGILLEGGELQGQSVHDIFVSRLPADSPDRRDIERFLTVIRRRLTTTAVGGNLHSMLADAEDRLPLIAFKLFATQRGYTHNWPFAWAVEYQIDAQGKSEAFRTRAAEAA
;
A
#
# COMPACT_ATOMS: atom_id res chain seq x y z
N MET A 1 -30.19 -26.56 -8.03
CA MET A 1 -29.13 -25.57 -8.30
C MET A 1 -29.71 -24.20 -8.02
N GLN A 2 -29.21 -23.47 -7.04
CA GLN A 2 -29.67 -22.10 -6.77
C GLN A 2 -28.79 -21.12 -7.55
N ILE A 3 -29.34 -19.98 -8.01
CA ILE A 3 -28.58 -18.97 -8.78
C ILE A 3 -27.33 -18.51 -8.01
N ARG A 4 -27.41 -18.45 -6.67
CA ARG A 4 -26.27 -18.13 -5.80
C ARG A 4 -25.08 -19.07 -5.96
N ASP A 5 -25.32 -20.33 -6.32
CA ASP A 5 -24.29 -21.37 -6.43
C ASP A 5 -23.51 -21.26 -7.77
N ILE A 6 -23.94 -20.37 -8.68
CA ILE A 6 -23.29 -20.09 -9.96
C ILE A 6 -22.13 -19.09 -9.79
N PHE A 7 -22.20 -18.23 -8.78
CA PHE A 7 -21.21 -17.16 -8.60
C PHE A 7 -19.91 -17.69 -7.99
N ALA A 8 -18.79 -17.18 -8.51
CA ALA A 8 -17.45 -17.49 -7.98
C ALA A 8 -17.19 -16.88 -6.59
N THR A 9 -18.02 -15.93 -6.15
CA THR A 9 -17.91 -15.22 -4.86
C THR A 9 -19.26 -15.12 -4.17
N GLN A 10 -19.26 -14.88 -2.86
CA GLN A 10 -20.48 -14.76 -2.06
C GLN A 10 -21.15 -13.40 -2.31
N ILE A 11 -22.21 -13.38 -3.12
CA ILE A 11 -22.95 -12.15 -3.50
C ILE A 11 -23.70 -11.45 -2.36
N ARG A 12 -23.74 -12.04 -1.14
CA ARG A 12 -24.41 -11.45 0.03
C ARG A 12 -23.49 -10.52 0.83
N GLU A 13 -22.18 -10.54 0.55
CA GLU A 13 -21.23 -9.66 1.22
C GLU A 13 -21.45 -8.21 0.79
N LYS A 14 -21.41 -7.30 1.75
CA LYS A 14 -21.53 -5.86 1.48
C LYS A 14 -20.26 -5.40 0.76
N ILE A 15 -20.42 -4.84 -0.44
CA ILE A 15 -19.34 -4.19 -1.18
C ILE A 15 -19.37 -2.69 -0.83
N GLU A 16 -18.27 -2.17 -0.34
CA GLU A 16 -18.14 -0.74 -0.10
C GLU A 16 -18.07 0.00 -1.45
N PRO A 17 -18.91 1.02 -1.68
CA PRO A 17 -19.00 1.71 -2.98
C PRO A 17 -17.73 2.53 -3.28
N VAL A 18 -16.99 2.93 -2.26
CA VAL A 18 -15.79 3.76 -2.39
C VAL A 18 -14.65 3.15 -1.60
N VAL A 19 -13.59 2.78 -2.31
CA VAL A 19 -12.36 2.27 -1.71
C VAL A 19 -11.62 3.42 -1.04
N LYS A 20 -11.41 3.29 0.28
CA LYS A 20 -10.54 4.19 1.06
C LYS A 20 -9.13 3.61 1.06
N VAL A 21 -8.19 4.29 0.40
CA VAL A 21 -6.79 3.82 0.25
C VAL A 21 -6.08 3.71 1.60
N ALA A 22 -6.38 4.62 2.53
CA ALA A 22 -5.78 4.63 3.87
C ALA A 22 -6.41 3.61 4.83
N ASP A 23 -7.56 3.02 4.49
CA ASP A 23 -8.21 2.02 5.36
C ASP A 23 -7.52 0.67 5.22
N ARG A 24 -6.69 0.32 6.20
CA ARG A 24 -5.87 -0.90 6.23
C ARG A 24 -6.35 -1.90 7.29
N ALA A 25 -7.59 -1.77 7.79
CA ALA A 25 -8.12 -2.73 8.75
C ALA A 25 -8.04 -4.17 8.20
N PRO A 26 -7.48 -5.16 8.93
CA PRO A 26 -7.23 -6.50 8.40
C PRO A 26 -8.45 -7.18 7.77
N ALA A 27 -9.63 -7.00 8.38
CA ALA A 27 -10.89 -7.54 7.86
C ALA A 27 -11.31 -6.91 6.52
N VAL A 28 -11.12 -5.59 6.37
CA VAL A 28 -11.41 -4.86 5.13
C VAL A 28 -10.46 -5.31 4.03
N VAL A 29 -9.14 -5.33 4.31
CA VAL A 29 -8.13 -5.76 3.34
C VAL A 29 -8.38 -7.19 2.88
N LYS A 30 -8.68 -8.11 3.81
CA LYS A 30 -8.99 -9.50 3.47
C LYS A 30 -10.21 -9.59 2.55
N SER A 31 -11.28 -8.89 2.87
CA SER A 31 -12.50 -8.88 2.05
C SER A 31 -12.24 -8.32 0.65
N GLU A 32 -11.51 -7.20 0.56
CA GLU A 32 -11.17 -6.58 -0.72
C GLU A 32 -10.29 -7.49 -1.59
N LEU A 33 -9.28 -8.15 -1.01
CA LEU A 33 -8.44 -9.11 -1.74
C LEU A 33 -9.21 -10.36 -2.14
N ALA A 34 -10.02 -10.93 -1.25
CA ALA A 34 -10.79 -12.15 -1.53
C ALA A 34 -11.82 -11.95 -2.65
N ASN A 35 -12.40 -10.76 -2.74
CA ASN A 35 -13.36 -10.38 -3.77
C ASN A 35 -12.72 -9.72 -4.99
N LEU A 36 -11.39 -9.58 -5.02
CA LEU A 36 -10.68 -8.95 -6.13
C LEU A 36 -10.90 -9.74 -7.43
N VAL A 37 -11.25 -9.02 -8.49
CA VAL A 37 -11.31 -9.53 -9.86
C VAL A 37 -10.19 -8.88 -10.65
N VAL A 38 -9.17 -9.66 -11.00
CA VAL A 38 -8.05 -9.17 -11.79
C VAL A 38 -8.41 -9.29 -13.26
N THR A 39 -8.56 -8.13 -13.93
CA THR A 39 -8.79 -8.09 -15.38
C THR A 39 -7.47 -8.09 -16.15
N PRO A 40 -7.45 -8.46 -17.44
CA PRO A 40 -6.21 -8.47 -18.23
C PRO A 40 -5.51 -7.12 -18.35
N GLN A 41 -6.25 -6.00 -18.26
CA GLN A 41 -5.63 -4.67 -18.21
C GLN A 41 -4.98 -4.43 -16.85
N TRP A 42 -5.67 -4.80 -15.78
CA TRP A 42 -5.18 -4.68 -14.41
C TRP A 42 -3.89 -5.47 -14.19
N GLU A 43 -3.87 -6.72 -14.65
CA GLU A 43 -2.73 -7.61 -14.60
C GLU A 43 -1.50 -7.01 -15.29
N ARG A 44 -1.65 -6.54 -16.54
CA ARG A 44 -0.55 -5.90 -17.29
C ARG A 44 -0.01 -4.65 -16.61
N HIS A 45 -0.89 -3.83 -16.01
CA HIS A 45 -0.46 -2.64 -15.27
C HIS A 45 0.28 -3.01 -13.99
N LEU A 46 -0.21 -4.01 -13.26
CA LEU A 46 0.44 -4.50 -12.06
C LEU A 46 1.80 -5.12 -12.37
N HIS A 47 1.89 -5.96 -13.40
CA HIS A 47 3.15 -6.54 -13.89
C HIS A 47 4.19 -5.45 -14.15
N ARG A 48 3.85 -4.44 -14.96
CA ARG A 48 4.77 -3.33 -15.29
C ARG A 48 5.27 -2.58 -14.05
N VAL A 49 4.38 -2.35 -13.09
CA VAL A 49 4.74 -1.65 -11.84
C VAL A 49 5.65 -2.50 -10.97
N LEU A 50 5.34 -3.77 -10.79
CA LEU A 50 6.13 -4.68 -9.97
C LEU A 50 7.51 -4.94 -10.59
N ASP A 51 7.58 -5.07 -11.92
CA ASP A 51 8.83 -5.21 -12.66
C ASP A 51 9.74 -4.01 -12.44
N ALA A 52 9.23 -2.79 -12.68
CA ALA A 52 9.97 -1.57 -12.44
C ALA A 52 10.41 -1.45 -10.96
N TYR A 53 9.53 -1.80 -10.02
CA TYR A 53 9.83 -1.72 -8.59
C TYR A 53 10.96 -2.67 -8.16
N VAL A 54 10.92 -3.92 -8.65
CA VAL A 54 11.96 -4.91 -8.34
C VAL A 54 13.28 -4.56 -9.02
N ASP A 55 13.25 -4.11 -10.28
CA ASP A 55 14.44 -3.72 -11.04
C ASP A 55 15.14 -2.50 -10.41
N ALA A 56 14.39 -1.49 -9.98
CA ALA A 56 14.94 -0.33 -9.30
C ALA A 56 15.64 -0.67 -7.97
N ALA A 57 15.23 -1.76 -7.30
CA ALA A 57 15.87 -2.17 -6.06
C ALA A 57 17.29 -2.71 -6.26
N ASP A 58 17.63 -3.18 -7.47
CA ASP A 58 18.97 -3.68 -7.80
C ASP A 58 19.89 -2.59 -8.38
N ARG A 59 19.39 -1.36 -8.60
CA ARG A 59 20.12 -0.26 -9.23
C ARG A 59 20.66 0.74 -8.19
N GLU A 60 21.98 0.84 -8.06
CA GLU A 60 22.64 1.73 -7.09
C GLU A 60 22.39 3.23 -7.34
N ASN A 61 22.09 3.64 -8.58
CA ASN A 61 22.00 5.05 -8.99
C ASN A 61 20.58 5.54 -9.30
N GLU A 62 19.55 4.70 -9.19
CA GLU A 62 18.18 5.08 -9.55
C GLU A 62 17.39 5.51 -8.30
N GLN A 63 17.38 6.81 -8.04
CA GLN A 63 16.69 7.41 -6.90
C GLN A 63 15.26 7.79 -7.28
N GLY A 64 14.32 6.85 -7.08
CA GLY A 64 12.88 7.13 -7.03
C GLY A 64 12.10 6.77 -8.30
N ILE A 65 11.18 5.81 -8.16
CA ILE A 65 10.23 5.44 -9.22
C ILE A 65 8.98 6.31 -9.09
N GLY A 66 8.68 7.08 -10.13
CA GLY A 66 7.41 7.78 -10.27
C GLY A 66 6.39 6.96 -11.05
N ILE A 67 5.24 6.67 -10.46
CA ILE A 67 4.14 5.96 -11.13
C ILE A 67 2.93 6.88 -11.22
N TRP A 68 2.45 7.10 -12.45
CA TRP A 68 1.23 7.86 -12.71
C TRP A 68 0.08 6.93 -13.11
N ILE A 69 -1.01 6.93 -12.33
CA ILE A 69 -2.20 6.11 -12.58
C ILE A 69 -3.38 7.03 -12.94
N SER A 70 -3.85 6.94 -14.18
CA SER A 70 -4.96 7.74 -14.70
C SER A 70 -6.06 6.87 -15.32
N GLY A 71 -7.25 7.44 -15.52
CA GLY A 71 -8.42 6.73 -16.07
C GLY A 71 -9.75 7.24 -15.53
N PHE A 72 -10.86 6.78 -16.14
CA PHE A 72 -12.22 7.23 -15.84
C PHE A 72 -12.71 6.89 -14.42
N PHE A 73 -13.74 7.59 -13.94
CA PHE A 73 -14.39 7.25 -12.67
C PHE A 73 -14.91 5.79 -12.69
N GLY A 74 -14.77 5.08 -11.58
CA GLY A 74 -15.17 3.66 -11.49
C GLY A 74 -14.21 2.65 -12.14
N SER A 75 -13.09 3.09 -12.75
CA SER A 75 -12.14 2.18 -13.43
C SER A 75 -11.22 1.38 -12.49
N GLY A 76 -11.41 1.44 -11.17
CA GLY A 76 -10.63 0.67 -10.20
C GLY A 76 -9.25 1.23 -9.82
N LYS A 77 -8.92 2.49 -10.16
CA LYS A 77 -7.59 3.09 -9.86
C LYS A 77 -7.23 3.08 -8.37
N SER A 78 -8.15 3.52 -7.50
CA SER A 78 -7.90 3.57 -6.05
C SER A 78 -7.72 2.16 -5.47
N LEU A 79 -8.46 1.17 -6.00
CA LEU A 79 -8.27 -0.23 -5.63
C LEU A 79 -6.90 -0.74 -6.07
N LEU A 80 -6.44 -0.37 -7.28
CA LEU A 80 -5.11 -0.73 -7.78
C LEU A 80 -4.01 -0.17 -6.89
N MET A 81 -4.10 1.11 -6.54
CA MET A 81 -3.15 1.74 -5.61
C MET A 81 -3.14 1.07 -4.24
N LYS A 82 -4.33 0.73 -3.71
CA LYS A 82 -4.46 0.09 -2.41
C LYS A 82 -3.83 -1.30 -2.42
N VAL A 83 -4.21 -2.14 -3.39
CA VAL A 83 -3.65 -3.50 -3.57
C VAL A 83 -2.15 -3.45 -3.80
N LEU A 84 -1.66 -2.55 -4.65
CA LEU A 84 -0.23 -2.36 -4.86
C LEU A 84 0.48 -2.08 -3.53
N GLY A 85 -0.01 -1.15 -2.72
CA GLY A 85 0.59 -0.88 -1.41
C GLY A 85 0.60 -2.11 -0.49
N ILE A 86 -0.47 -2.92 -0.46
CA ILE A 86 -0.49 -4.19 0.31
C ILE A 86 0.55 -5.17 -0.23
N LEU A 87 0.67 -5.31 -1.55
CA LEU A 87 1.60 -6.25 -2.16
C LEU A 87 3.05 -5.84 -1.93
N LEU A 88 3.35 -4.54 -1.99
CA LEU A 88 4.69 -4.04 -1.71
C LEU A 88 5.06 -4.18 -0.23
N GLU A 89 4.14 -3.87 0.69
CA GLU A 89 4.36 -3.98 2.13
C GLU A 89 4.41 -5.44 2.61
N GLY A 90 3.61 -6.32 2.00
CA GLY A 90 3.57 -7.74 2.33
C GLY A 90 2.87 -8.03 3.66
N GLY A 91 3.27 -9.12 4.31
CA GLY A 91 2.73 -9.58 5.59
C GLY A 91 1.68 -10.69 5.48
N GLU A 92 0.94 -10.88 6.57
CA GLU A 92 -0.05 -11.94 6.72
C GLU A 92 -1.40 -11.39 7.20
N LEU A 93 -2.48 -11.97 6.68
CA LEU A 93 -3.85 -11.72 7.11
C LEU A 93 -4.45 -13.03 7.61
N GLN A 94 -4.69 -13.09 8.94
CA GLN A 94 -5.27 -14.27 9.59
C GLN A 94 -4.50 -15.57 9.30
N GLY A 95 -3.16 -15.51 9.31
CA GLY A 95 -2.28 -16.65 9.08
C GLY A 95 -2.11 -17.07 7.62
N GLN A 96 -2.58 -16.25 6.67
CA GLN A 96 -2.33 -16.44 5.24
C GLN A 96 -1.53 -15.27 4.69
N SER A 97 -0.51 -15.55 3.86
CA SER A 97 0.27 -14.49 3.22
C SER A 97 -0.60 -13.67 2.28
N VAL A 98 -0.47 -12.33 2.33
CA VAL A 98 -1.19 -11.44 1.42
C VAL A 98 -0.84 -11.70 -0.05
N HIS A 99 0.39 -12.14 -0.33
CA HIS A 99 0.84 -12.50 -1.67
C HIS A 99 0.14 -13.77 -2.15
N ASP A 100 0.02 -14.79 -1.30
CA ASP A 100 -0.65 -16.05 -1.65
C ASP A 100 -2.15 -15.84 -1.88
N ILE A 101 -2.80 -15.01 -1.04
CA ILE A 101 -4.19 -14.61 -1.24
C ILE A 101 -4.34 -13.93 -2.60
N PHE A 102 -3.48 -12.97 -2.93
CA PHE A 102 -3.55 -12.25 -4.20
C PHE A 102 -3.31 -13.17 -5.42
N VAL A 103 -2.29 -14.03 -5.37
CA VAL A 103 -1.97 -14.97 -6.46
C VAL A 103 -3.13 -15.93 -6.71
N SER A 104 -3.87 -16.33 -5.67
CA SER A 104 -5.09 -17.15 -5.83
C SER A 104 -6.21 -16.47 -6.63
N ARG A 105 -6.15 -15.14 -6.78
CA ARG A 105 -7.11 -14.33 -7.54
C ARG A 105 -6.71 -14.08 -8.98
N LEU A 106 -5.48 -14.42 -9.37
CA LEU A 106 -5.06 -14.34 -10.76
C LEU A 106 -5.83 -15.38 -11.60
N PRO A 107 -6.24 -15.04 -12.83
CA PRO A 107 -6.82 -16.01 -13.76
C PRO A 107 -5.93 -17.23 -13.94
N ALA A 108 -6.51 -18.41 -14.13
CA ALA A 108 -5.74 -19.65 -14.32
C ALA A 108 -4.87 -19.60 -15.59
N ASP A 109 -5.33 -18.88 -16.61
CA ASP A 109 -4.70 -18.64 -17.91
C ASP A 109 -3.91 -17.32 -17.98
N SER A 110 -3.67 -16.68 -16.83
CA SER A 110 -2.88 -15.45 -16.70
C SER A 110 -1.49 -15.62 -17.33
N PRO A 111 -1.15 -14.87 -18.40
CA PRO A 111 0.17 -14.96 -19.03
C PRO A 111 1.28 -14.43 -18.13
N ASP A 112 0.97 -13.44 -17.28
CA ASP A 112 1.96 -12.74 -16.44
C ASP A 112 2.13 -13.39 -15.06
N ARG A 113 1.36 -14.46 -14.75
CA ARG A 113 1.32 -15.11 -13.43
C ARG A 113 2.71 -15.44 -12.87
N ARG A 114 3.54 -16.09 -13.68
CA ARG A 114 4.88 -16.55 -13.27
C ARG A 114 5.80 -15.39 -12.91
N ASP A 115 5.72 -14.30 -13.69
CA ASP A 115 6.50 -13.09 -13.42
C ASP A 115 6.00 -12.40 -12.16
N ILE A 116 4.69 -12.27 -11.99
CA ILE A 116 4.09 -11.67 -10.79
C ILE A 116 4.49 -12.46 -9.54
N GLU A 117 4.39 -13.78 -9.54
CA GLU A 117 4.83 -14.65 -8.44
C GLU A 117 6.33 -14.46 -8.13
N ARG A 118 7.16 -14.33 -9.17
CA ARG A 118 8.60 -14.03 -9.04
C ARG A 118 8.83 -12.67 -8.39
N PHE A 119 8.17 -11.60 -8.86
CA PHE A 119 8.31 -10.26 -8.29
C PHE A 119 7.90 -10.21 -6.82
N LEU A 120 6.75 -10.78 -6.48
CA LEU A 120 6.27 -10.85 -5.09
C LEU A 120 7.24 -11.64 -4.20
N THR A 121 7.85 -12.71 -4.72
CA THR A 121 8.89 -13.45 -4.00
C THR A 121 10.13 -12.60 -3.72
N VAL A 122 10.55 -11.77 -4.68
CA VAL A 122 11.69 -10.85 -4.50
C VAL A 122 11.34 -9.79 -3.45
N ILE A 123 10.17 -9.16 -3.58
CA ILE A 123 9.66 -8.17 -2.60
C ILE A 123 9.69 -8.76 -1.20
N ARG A 124 9.08 -9.94 -1.00
CA ARG A 124 9.02 -10.62 0.31
C ARG A 124 10.38 -10.92 0.93
N ARG A 125 11.39 -11.22 0.11
CA ARG A 125 12.69 -11.71 0.58
C ARG A 125 13.77 -10.65 0.69
N ARG A 126 13.70 -9.60 -0.14
CA ARG A 126 14.79 -8.62 -0.29
C ARG A 126 14.40 -7.21 0.09
N LEU A 127 13.11 -6.86 0.01
CA LEU A 127 12.67 -5.47 0.14
C LEU A 127 11.86 -5.30 1.42
N THR A 128 12.19 -4.25 2.17
CA THR A 128 11.38 -3.80 3.31
C THR A 128 10.68 -2.51 2.89
N THR A 129 9.38 -2.60 2.63
CA THR A 129 8.61 -1.47 2.11
C THR A 129 7.50 -1.11 3.09
N THR A 130 7.36 0.19 3.36
CA THR A 130 6.20 0.71 4.11
C THR A 130 5.35 1.53 3.14
N ALA A 131 4.08 1.13 2.95
CA ALA A 131 3.18 1.82 2.06
C ALA A 131 2.47 2.97 2.79
N VAL A 132 2.70 4.20 2.33
CA VAL A 132 2.04 5.40 2.86
C VAL A 132 0.97 5.89 1.90
N GLY A 133 -0.29 5.91 2.37
CA GLY A 133 -1.45 6.30 1.57
C GLY A 133 -2.18 7.48 2.18
N GLY A 134 -2.61 8.44 1.36
CA GLY A 134 -3.39 9.57 1.83
C GLY A 134 -3.90 10.45 0.71
N ASN A 135 -4.81 11.36 1.06
CA ASN A 135 -5.30 12.39 0.15
C ASN A 135 -4.43 13.64 0.29
N LEU A 136 -3.65 13.97 -0.74
CA LEU A 136 -2.78 15.14 -0.74
C LEU A 136 -3.56 16.45 -0.53
N HIS A 137 -4.78 16.54 -1.06
CA HIS A 137 -5.62 17.74 -0.91
C HIS A 137 -6.02 18.00 0.54
N SER A 138 -6.27 16.95 1.33
CA SER A 138 -6.61 17.09 2.76
C SER A 138 -5.44 17.50 3.66
N MET A 139 -4.21 17.43 3.13
CA MET A 139 -2.97 17.72 3.86
C MET A 139 -2.40 19.11 3.56
N LEU A 140 -3.05 19.85 2.66
CA LEU A 140 -2.75 21.26 2.41
C LEU A 140 -3.19 22.06 3.64
N ALA A 141 -2.23 22.60 4.39
CA ALA A 141 -2.54 23.57 5.43
C ALA A 141 -2.64 24.98 4.81
N ASP A 142 -1.76 25.28 3.85
CA ASP A 142 -1.71 26.54 3.11
C ASP A 142 -1.58 26.30 1.60
N ALA A 143 -2.04 27.26 0.78
CA ALA A 143 -1.97 27.18 -0.67
C ALA A 143 -0.53 27.16 -1.23
N GLU A 144 0.47 27.54 -0.42
CA GLU A 144 1.90 27.53 -0.78
C GLU A 144 2.63 26.24 -0.38
N ASP A 145 1.96 25.29 0.28
CA ASP A 145 2.56 24.02 0.68
C ASP A 145 3.09 23.26 -0.55
N ARG A 146 4.42 23.11 -0.64
CA ARG A 146 5.06 22.37 -1.72
C ARG A 146 4.76 20.87 -1.59
N LEU A 147 4.61 20.15 -2.71
CA LEU A 147 4.38 18.70 -2.73
C LEU A 147 5.31 17.87 -1.81
N PRO A 148 6.62 18.15 -1.71
CA PRO A 148 7.49 17.43 -0.78
C PRO A 148 7.06 17.58 0.68
N LEU A 149 6.57 18.76 1.08
CA LEU A 149 6.08 19.02 2.44
C LEU A 149 4.77 18.25 2.71
N ILE A 150 3.92 18.07 1.71
CA ILE A 150 2.68 17.29 1.83
C ILE A 150 3.00 15.79 1.97
N ALA A 151 3.87 15.26 1.11
CA ALA A 151 4.33 13.87 1.19
C ALA A 151 5.00 13.59 2.54
N PHE A 152 5.77 14.57 3.01
CA PHE A 152 6.37 14.58 4.33
C PHE A 152 5.34 14.50 5.47
N LYS A 153 4.33 15.38 5.47
CA LYS A 153 3.27 15.40 6.50
C LYS A 153 2.54 14.05 6.56
N LEU A 154 2.27 13.45 5.40
CA LEU A 154 1.67 12.12 5.30
C LEU A 154 2.53 11.04 5.95
N PHE A 155 3.83 11.02 5.65
CA PHE A 155 4.77 10.09 6.26
C PHE A 155 4.86 10.27 7.79
N ALA A 156 5.01 11.51 8.25
CA ALA A 156 5.09 11.84 9.67
C ALA A 156 3.84 11.38 10.44
N THR A 157 2.66 11.66 9.88
CA THR A 157 1.37 11.26 10.47
C THR A 157 1.26 9.75 10.62
N GLN A 158 1.66 8.97 9.60
CA GLN A 158 1.56 7.51 9.67
C GLN A 158 2.56 6.89 10.65
N ARG A 159 3.71 7.53 10.89
CA ARG A 159 4.67 7.13 11.93
C ARG A 159 4.27 7.59 13.34
N GLY A 160 3.19 8.36 13.47
CA GLY A 160 2.73 8.92 14.74
C GLY A 160 3.62 10.05 15.27
N TYR A 161 4.29 10.75 14.36
CA TYR A 161 5.17 11.85 14.70
C TYR A 161 4.47 13.20 14.67
N THR A 162 5.12 14.21 15.26
CA THR A 162 4.70 15.61 15.13
C THR A 162 4.78 16.06 13.67
N HIS A 163 3.64 16.22 13.00
CA HIS A 163 3.58 16.47 11.55
C HIS A 163 3.51 17.97 11.18
N ASN A 164 3.11 18.84 12.10
CA ASN A 164 2.94 20.28 11.82
C ASN A 164 4.26 21.07 11.88
N TRP A 165 5.31 20.50 12.49
CA TRP A 165 6.60 21.16 12.70
C TRP A 165 7.71 20.30 12.08
N PRO A 166 8.18 20.62 10.86
CA PRO A 166 9.14 19.77 10.14
C PRO A 166 10.40 19.43 10.95
N PHE A 167 10.91 20.38 11.73
CA PHE A 167 12.06 20.16 12.60
C PHE A 167 11.78 19.18 13.75
N ALA A 168 10.59 19.23 14.35
CA ALA A 168 10.23 18.35 15.47
C ALA A 168 10.22 16.88 15.03
N TRP A 169 9.59 16.60 13.90
CA TRP A 169 9.67 15.27 13.28
C TRP A 169 11.10 14.86 12.95
N ALA A 170 11.95 15.74 12.42
CA ALA A 170 13.30 15.35 12.00
C ALA A 170 14.10 14.81 13.19
N VAL A 171 13.89 15.41 14.36
CA VAL A 171 14.41 14.93 15.63
C VAL A 171 13.76 13.60 16.01
N GLU A 172 12.43 13.49 16.00
CA GLU A 172 11.72 12.23 16.31
C GLU A 172 12.13 11.07 15.39
N TYR A 173 12.32 11.32 14.10
CA TYR A 173 12.80 10.36 13.11
C TYR A 173 14.22 9.90 13.42
N GLN A 174 15.13 10.81 13.79
CA GLN A 174 16.48 10.43 14.19
C GLN A 174 16.51 9.61 15.48
N ILE A 175 15.65 9.95 16.44
CA ILE A 175 15.48 9.20 17.68
C ILE A 175 14.98 7.77 17.37
N ASP A 176 14.01 7.64 16.46
CA ASP A 176 13.47 6.35 16.01
C ASP A 176 14.48 5.52 15.23
N ALA A 177 15.25 6.14 14.34
CA ALA A 177 16.34 5.49 13.61
C ALA A 177 17.43 4.96 14.56
N GLN A 178 17.57 5.54 15.76
CA GLN A 178 18.46 5.06 16.82
C GLN A 178 17.81 4.04 17.77
N GLY A 179 16.53 3.69 17.57
CA GLY A 179 15.78 2.78 18.45
C GLY A 179 15.47 3.36 19.83
N LYS A 180 15.46 4.69 19.98
CA LYS A 180 15.29 5.39 21.27
C LYS A 180 13.90 6.01 21.47
N SER A 181 12.96 5.75 20.57
CA SER A 181 11.61 6.33 20.58
C SER A 181 10.85 6.09 21.89
N GLU A 182 10.87 4.86 22.39
CA GLU A 182 10.14 4.50 23.62
C GLU A 182 10.74 5.20 24.85
N ALA A 183 12.06 5.13 25.02
CA ALA A 183 12.76 5.80 26.11
C ALA A 183 12.58 7.33 26.08
N PHE A 184 12.55 7.93 24.88
CA PHE A 184 12.25 9.34 24.72
C PHE A 184 10.83 9.67 25.17
N ARG A 185 9.83 8.90 24.73
CA ARG A 185 8.42 9.10 25.11
C ARG A 185 8.21 8.95 26.62
N THR A 186 8.84 7.96 27.26
CA THR A 186 8.78 7.80 28.71
C THR A 186 9.33 9.02 29.44
N ARG A 187 10.54 9.48 29.08
CA ARG A 187 11.16 10.66 29.71
C ARG A 187 10.40 11.95 29.44
N ALA A 188 9.85 12.12 28.24
CA ALA A 188 9.04 13.28 27.90
C ALA A 188 7.75 13.33 28.75
N ALA A 189 7.14 12.18 29.01
CA ALA A 189 5.96 12.09 29.88
C ALA A 189 6.28 12.35 31.35
N GLU A 190 7.49 12.02 31.82
CA GLU A 190 7.95 12.34 33.19
C GLU A 190 8.24 13.84 33.40
N ALA A 191 8.50 14.58 32.31
CA ALA A 191 8.82 16.00 32.34
C ALA A 191 7.61 16.93 32.09
N ALA A 192 6.43 16.35 31.79
CA ALA A 192 5.18 17.05 31.52
C ALA A 192 4.29 17.10 32.77
#